data_AF-A0A928UKK4-F1
#
_entry.id   AF-A0A928UKK4-F1
#
_cell.length_a   1.000
_cell.length_b   1.000
_cell.length_c   1.000
_cell.angle_alpha   90.00
_cell.angle_beta   90.00
_cell.angle_gamma   90.00
#
_symmetry.space_group_name_H-M   'P 1'
#
loop_
_entity.id
_entity.type
_entity.pdbx_description
1 polymer ?
#
loop_
_entity_poly.entity_id
_entity_poly.type
_entity_poly.pdbx_seq_one_letter_code
_entity_poly.pdbx_strand_id
1 'polypeptide(L)'
;MLDEGVEKFGGTKDVAASHKFDEAKLEAYAAAHVEGFAGPLVVRQFKGGQSNPTYQLATPTHNYVLRRKPPGKLLPSAHAVDREYKVLTALGKVEFPVPRTYCLCEDEDILGT
;
A
#
# COMPACT_ATOMS: atom_id res chain seq x y z
N MET A 1 29.27 -3.08 1.60
CA MET A 1 28.87 -2.95 0.19
C MET A 1 27.36 -3.12 0.18
N LEU A 2 26.58 -2.07 -0.10
CA LEU A 2 25.13 -2.20 -0.21
C LEU A 2 24.84 -2.95 -1.50
N ASP A 3 23.83 -3.83 -1.47
CA ASP A 3 23.37 -4.60 -2.62
C ASP A 3 22.89 -3.65 -3.75
N GLU A 4 23.31 -3.88 -5.00
CA GLU A 4 22.96 -3.02 -6.16
C GLU A 4 21.42 -2.90 -6.34
N GLY A 5 20.66 -3.92 -5.92
CA GLY A 5 19.20 -3.89 -5.92
C GLY A 5 18.62 -2.89 -4.91
N VAL A 6 19.26 -2.75 -3.74
CA VAL A 6 18.89 -1.77 -2.71
C VAL A 6 19.17 -0.35 -3.20
N GLU A 7 20.27 -0.10 -3.91
CA GLU A 7 20.55 1.22 -4.48
C GLU A 7 19.53 1.63 -5.55
N LYS A 8 19.12 0.67 -6.40
CA LYS A 8 18.21 0.93 -7.51
C LYS A 8 16.74 1.03 -7.12
N PHE A 9 16.28 0.16 -6.21
CA PHE A 9 14.85 0.04 -5.86
C PHE A 9 14.52 0.45 -4.41
N GLY A 10 15.55 0.76 -3.61
CA GLY A 10 15.38 1.17 -2.23
C GLY A 10 14.91 2.62 -2.06
N GLY A 11 14.17 2.83 -0.97
CA GLY A 11 13.64 4.13 -0.57
C GLY A 11 12.38 4.55 -1.33
N THR A 12 12.01 5.81 -1.10
CA THR A 12 10.80 6.41 -1.65
C THR A 12 11.10 7.60 -2.56
N LYS A 13 10.12 7.93 -3.41
CA LYS A 13 10.09 9.06 -4.34
C LYS A 13 8.72 9.73 -4.27
N ASP A 14 8.58 10.88 -4.93
CA ASP A 14 7.27 11.49 -5.10
C ASP A 14 6.35 10.59 -5.92
N VAL A 15 5.06 10.65 -5.63
CA VAL A 15 4.05 9.85 -6.33
C VAL A 15 3.99 10.30 -7.79
N ALA A 16 4.29 9.38 -8.70
CA ALA A 16 4.19 9.64 -10.14
C ALA A 16 2.76 10.06 -10.51
N ALA A 17 2.62 10.99 -11.47
CA ALA A 17 1.32 11.54 -11.85
C ALA A 17 0.29 10.47 -12.25
N SER A 18 0.72 9.43 -12.98
CA SER A 18 -0.10 8.28 -13.36
C SER A 18 -0.55 7.41 -12.19
N HIS A 19 0.01 7.62 -11.01
CA HIS A 19 -0.20 6.81 -9.81
C HIS A 19 -0.74 7.63 -8.63
N LYS A 20 -1.12 8.89 -8.85
CA LYS A 20 -1.83 9.69 -7.86
C LYS A 20 -3.25 9.16 -7.62
N PHE A 21 -3.76 9.43 -6.44
CA PHE A 21 -5.10 9.12 -5.97
C PHE A 21 -5.51 10.18 -4.93
N ASP A 22 -6.74 10.15 -4.46
CA ASP A 22 -7.25 11.09 -3.46
C ASP A 22 -6.73 10.72 -2.05
N GLU A 23 -5.69 11.42 -1.60
CA GLU A 23 -5.06 11.16 -0.30
C GLU A 23 -5.99 11.50 0.88
N ALA A 24 -6.92 12.46 0.72
CA ALA A 24 -7.86 12.85 1.77
C ALA A 24 -8.94 11.77 1.98
N LYS A 25 -9.44 11.17 0.89
CA LYS A 25 -10.32 10.00 0.98
C LYS A 25 -9.63 8.81 1.65
N LEU A 26 -8.37 8.54 1.28
CA LEU A 26 -7.60 7.48 1.93
C LEU A 26 -7.40 7.75 3.43
N GLU A 27 -7.04 8.98 3.80
CA GLU A 27 -6.84 9.37 5.19
C GLU A 27 -8.12 9.18 6.03
N ALA A 28 -9.26 9.65 5.51
CA ALA A 28 -10.55 9.47 6.17
C ALA A 28 -10.93 7.99 6.31
N TYR A 29 -10.71 7.20 5.24
CA TYR A 29 -10.96 5.75 5.28
C TYR A 29 -10.06 5.04 6.29
N ALA A 30 -8.76 5.34 6.30
CA ALA A 30 -7.80 4.73 7.20
C ALA A 30 -8.09 5.08 8.66
N ALA A 31 -8.46 6.32 8.96
CA ALA A 31 -8.85 6.72 10.32
C ALA A 31 -10.06 5.93 10.85
N ALA A 32 -10.97 5.50 9.98
CA ALA A 32 -12.15 4.72 10.35
C ALA A 32 -11.89 3.20 10.43
N HIS A 33 -10.88 2.68 9.72
CA HIS A 33 -10.69 1.22 9.53
C HIS A 33 -9.36 0.67 10.06
N VAL A 34 -8.39 1.52 10.37
CA VAL A 34 -7.06 1.12 10.82
C VAL A 34 -6.85 1.60 12.26
N GLU A 35 -6.81 0.64 13.18
CA GLU A 35 -6.53 0.91 14.59
C GLU A 35 -5.20 1.66 14.76
N GLY A 36 -5.24 2.77 15.50
CA GLY A 36 -4.07 3.59 15.79
C GLY A 36 -3.64 4.53 14.66
N PHE A 37 -4.36 4.56 13.53
CA PHE A 37 -4.11 5.53 12.46
C PHE A 37 -4.55 6.93 12.90
N ALA A 38 -3.65 7.90 12.80
CA ALA A 38 -3.94 9.30 13.08
C ALA A 38 -3.10 10.21 12.18
N GLY A 39 -3.76 11.07 11.41
CA GLY A 39 -3.11 12.03 10.52
C GLY A 39 -2.28 13.11 11.24
N PRO A 40 -1.65 14.02 10.49
CA PRO A 40 -1.76 14.17 9.03
C PRO A 40 -1.04 13.06 8.25
N LEU A 41 -1.63 12.66 7.12
CA LEU A 41 -1.04 11.68 6.21
C LEU A 41 -0.04 12.33 5.24
N VAL A 42 1.14 11.71 5.09
CA VAL A 42 2.11 11.99 4.03
C VAL A 42 2.32 10.74 3.18
N VAL A 43 2.09 10.84 1.87
CA VAL A 43 2.22 9.71 0.94
C VAL A 43 3.49 9.84 0.09
N ARG A 44 4.24 8.73 0.01
CA ARG A 44 5.43 8.62 -0.85
C ARG A 44 5.40 7.29 -1.61
N GLN A 45 5.78 7.28 -2.87
CA GLN A 45 5.81 6.04 -3.66
C GLN A 45 7.15 5.32 -3.47
N PHE A 46 7.16 4.00 -3.31
CA PHE A 46 8.42 3.25 -3.34
C PHE A 46 9.02 3.25 -4.74
N LYS A 47 10.36 3.20 -4.86
CA LYS A 47 11.02 3.09 -6.16
C LYS A 47 10.77 1.71 -6.80
N GLY A 48 10.69 0.65 -5.99
CA GLY A 48 10.25 -0.69 -6.39
C GLY A 48 8.73 -0.85 -6.51
N GLY A 49 8.25 -2.10 -6.63
CA GLY A 49 6.81 -2.40 -6.61
C GLY A 49 6.05 -2.01 -7.89
N GLN A 50 6.68 -2.09 -9.06
CA GLN A 50 6.08 -1.60 -10.32
C GLN A 50 4.86 -2.42 -10.80
N SER A 51 4.74 -3.70 -10.41
CA SER A 51 3.56 -4.52 -10.77
C SER A 51 2.30 -4.05 -10.02
N ASN A 52 2.39 -3.83 -8.70
CA ASN A 52 1.31 -3.27 -7.88
C ASN A 52 1.87 -2.04 -7.17
N PRO A 53 1.51 -0.82 -7.59
CA PRO A 53 2.00 0.41 -7.00
C PRO A 53 1.95 0.35 -5.47
N THR A 54 3.13 0.54 -4.87
CA THR A 54 3.33 0.42 -3.43
C THR A 54 3.78 1.78 -2.88
N TYR A 55 3.23 2.19 -1.74
CA TYR A 55 3.43 3.50 -1.14
C TYR A 55 3.75 3.37 0.34
N GLN A 56 4.61 4.25 0.83
CA GLN A 56 4.73 4.55 2.25
C GLN A 56 3.65 5.56 2.62
N LEU A 57 2.88 5.24 3.65
CA LEU A 57 1.96 6.15 4.31
C LEU A 57 2.58 6.53 5.65
N ALA A 58 3.02 7.77 5.80
CA ALA A 58 3.61 8.26 7.03
C ALA A 58 2.59 9.12 7.79
N THR A 59 2.50 8.87 9.09
CA THR A 59 1.78 9.68 10.07
C THR A 59 2.75 10.10 11.17
N PRO A 60 2.39 11.02 12.10
CA PRO A 60 3.30 11.41 13.18
C PRO A 60 3.77 10.25 14.07
N THR A 61 2.94 9.21 14.23
CA THR A 61 3.19 8.10 15.17
C THR A 61 3.57 6.79 14.49
N HIS A 62 3.14 6.57 13.25
CA HIS A 62 3.29 5.29 12.56
C HIS A 62 3.63 5.45 11.07
N ASN A 63 4.25 4.41 10.54
CA ASN A 63 4.42 4.22 9.09
C ASN A 63 3.65 2.97 8.67
N TYR A 64 2.95 3.06 7.55
CA TYR A 64 2.23 1.96 6.94
C TYR A 64 2.66 1.79 5.48
N VAL A 65 2.31 0.64 4.91
CA VAL A 65 2.51 0.33 3.50
C VAL A 65 1.16 0.14 2.84
N LEU A 66 0.87 0.96 1.82
CA LEU A 66 -0.25 0.75 0.93
C LEU A 66 0.22 0.02 -0.31
N ARG A 67 -0.50 -1.03 -0.69
CA ARG A 67 -0.30 -1.74 -1.96
C ARG A 67 -1.64 -1.78 -2.68
N ARG A 68 -1.67 -1.31 -3.92
CA ARG A 68 -2.91 -1.22 -4.72
C ARG A 68 -2.70 -1.75 -6.13
N LYS A 69 -3.80 -2.00 -6.83
CA LYS A 69 -3.78 -2.35 -8.25
C LYS A 69 -3.30 -1.14 -9.08
N PRO A 70 -2.61 -1.35 -10.21
CA PRO A 70 -2.29 -0.25 -11.10
C PRO A 70 -3.58 0.33 -11.74
N PRO A 71 -3.62 1.64 -12.05
CA PRO A 71 -4.77 2.24 -12.70
C PRO A 71 -4.91 1.80 -14.15
N GLY A 72 -6.15 1.81 -14.64
CA GLY A 72 -6.52 1.44 -16.01
C GLY A 72 -7.24 0.10 -16.11
N LYS A 73 -7.51 -0.33 -17.34
CA LYS A 73 -8.23 -1.59 -17.61
C LYS A 73 -7.28 -2.79 -17.40
N LEU A 74 -7.56 -3.57 -16.36
CA LEU A 74 -6.76 -4.74 -16.01
C LEU A 74 -7.31 -6.00 -16.67
N LEU A 75 -6.41 -6.94 -16.98
CA LEU A 75 -6.81 -8.28 -17.41
C LEU A 75 -7.46 -9.02 -16.23
N PRO A 76 -8.42 -9.93 -16.48
CA PRO A 76 -8.98 -10.78 -15.44
C PRO A 76 -7.87 -11.51 -14.66
N SER A 77 -7.98 -11.52 -13.34
CA SER A 77 -7.02 -12.17 -12.41
C SER A 77 -5.62 -11.56 -12.34
N ALA A 78 -5.32 -10.51 -13.10
CA ALA A 78 -4.10 -9.73 -12.89
C ALA A 78 -4.24 -8.88 -11.62
N HIS A 79 -3.14 -8.70 -10.88
CA HIS A 79 -3.07 -7.80 -9.72
C HIS A 79 -4.06 -8.16 -8.59
N ALA A 80 -4.13 -9.44 -8.22
CA ALA A 80 -4.98 -9.96 -7.13
C ALA A 80 -4.46 -9.60 -5.72
N VAL A 81 -4.44 -8.30 -5.40
CA VAL A 81 -4.01 -7.75 -4.10
C VAL A 81 -4.87 -8.28 -2.95
N ASP A 82 -6.15 -8.58 -3.21
CA ASP A 82 -7.06 -9.20 -2.24
C ASP A 82 -6.57 -10.61 -1.82
N ARG A 83 -6.04 -11.39 -2.78
CA ARG A 83 -5.48 -12.72 -2.49
C ARG A 83 -4.20 -12.60 -1.68
N GLU A 84 -3.33 -11.64 -2.00
CA GLU A 84 -2.14 -11.34 -1.20
C GLU A 84 -2.52 -11.00 0.25
N TYR A 85 -3.52 -10.12 0.46
CA TYR A 85 -4.03 -9.77 1.79
C TYR A 85 -4.56 -10.99 2.54
N LYS A 86 -5.36 -11.84 1.90
CA LYS A 86 -5.93 -13.05 2.51
C LYS A 86 -4.83 -14.01 2.98
N VAL A 87 -3.80 -14.24 2.15
CA VAL A 87 -2.67 -15.12 2.49
C VAL A 87 -1.85 -14.55 3.64
N LEU A 88 -1.45 -13.27 3.57
CA LEU A 88 -0.66 -12.63 4.65
C LEU A 88 -1.43 -12.62 5.97
N THR A 89 -2.73 -12.31 5.94
CA THR A 89 -3.58 -12.32 7.14
C THR A 89 -3.69 -13.72 7.74
N ALA A 90 -3.86 -14.75 6.91
CA ALA A 90 -3.94 -16.13 7.38
C ALA A 90 -2.62 -16.61 7.99
N LEU A 91 -1.48 -16.28 7.36
CA LEU A 91 -0.16 -16.60 7.89
C LEU A 91 0.13 -15.88 9.22
N GLY A 92 -0.28 -14.62 9.35
CA GLY A 92 -0.12 -13.87 10.59
C GLY A 92 -0.93 -14.45 11.76
N LYS A 93 -2.11 -15.02 11.49
CA LYS A 93 -2.95 -15.70 12.51
C LYS A 93 -2.31 -16.95 13.10
N VAL A 94 -1.40 -17.60 12.37
CA VAL A 94 -0.64 -18.76 12.83
C VAL A 94 0.77 -18.37 13.29
N GLU A 95 0.98 -17.09 13.60
CA GLU A 95 2.23 -16.52 14.10
C GLU A 95 3.44 -16.74 13.18
N PHE A 96 3.20 -16.98 11.89
CA PHE A 96 4.26 -17.03 10.89
C PHE A 96 4.83 -15.61 10.67
N PRO A 97 6.15 -15.43 10.48
CA PRO A 97 6.77 -14.11 10.36
C PRO A 97 6.41 -13.44 9.02
N VAL A 98 5.27 -12.75 9.02
CA VAL A 98 4.78 -11.91 7.91
C VAL A 98 4.47 -10.50 8.41
N PRO A 99 4.42 -9.49 7.52
CA PRO A 99 3.91 -8.18 7.88
C PRO A 99 2.47 -8.25 8.42
N ARG A 100 2.18 -7.47 9.45
CA ARG A 100 0.80 -7.28 9.93
C ARG A 100 -0.02 -6.63 8.82
N THR A 101 -1.15 -7.25 8.50
CA THR A 101 -2.18 -6.64 7.65
C THR A 101 -3.14 -5.83 8.52
N TYR A 102 -3.57 -4.66 8.02
CA TYR A 102 -4.46 -3.75 8.76
C TYR A 102 -5.88 -3.73 8.19
N CYS A 103 -6.00 -3.51 6.88
CA CYS A 103 -7.30 -3.48 6.20
C CYS A 103 -7.16 -3.90 4.73
N LEU A 104 -8.26 -4.40 4.17
CA LEU A 104 -8.48 -4.55 2.73
C LEU A 104 -9.60 -3.59 2.33
N CYS A 105 -9.38 -2.79 1.29
CA CYS A 105 -10.41 -1.93 0.70
C CYS A 105 -10.72 -2.49 -0.69
N GLU A 106 -11.96 -2.94 -0.89
CA GLU A 106 -12.47 -3.41 -2.19
C GLU A 106 -13.35 -2.34 -2.87
N ASP A 107 -13.52 -1.18 -2.22
CA ASP A 107 -14.25 -0.04 -2.76
C ASP A 107 -13.35 0.81 -3.66
N GLU A 108 -13.66 0.80 -4.97
CA GLU A 108 -12.93 1.55 -5.98
C GLU A 108 -13.13 3.07 -5.83
N ASP A 109 -14.17 3.55 -5.13
CA ASP A 109 -14.41 4.99 -4.93
C ASP A 109 -13.41 5.66 -3.95
N ILE A 110 -12.67 4.85 -3.19
CA ILE A 110 -11.66 5.31 -2.23
C ILE A 110 -10.29 5.47 -2.90
N LEU A 111 -9.83 4.46 -3.65
CA LEU A 111 -8.46 4.41 -4.21
C LEU A 111 -8.40 4.41 -5.75
N GLY A 112 -9.55 4.34 -6.43
CA GLY A 112 -9.69 4.48 -7.88
C GLY A 112 -9.31 3.26 -8.72
N THR A 113 -9.15 2.08 -8.12
CA THR A 113 -8.65 0.83 -8.77
C THR A 113 -9.05 -0.44 -8.03
#